data_AF-A0A2R6A7I8-F1
#
_entry.id   AF-A0A2R6A7I8-F1
#
_cell.length_a   1.000
_cell.length_b   1.000
_cell.length_c   1.000
_cell.angle_alpha   90.00
_cell.angle_beta   90.00
_cell.angle_gamma   90.00
#
_symmetry.space_group_name_H-M   'P 1'
#
loop_
_entity.id
_entity.type
_entity.pdbx_description
1 polymer ?
#
loop_
_entity_poly.entity_id
_entity_poly.type
_entity_poly.pdbx_seq_one_letter_code
_entity_poly.pdbx_strand_id
1 'polypeptide(L)'
;TVIVPHFAMSGGTLIALAADEIVMDPHAVLGPVDPQFVEGNQSYPAVSVLKIAQYKKLENMEDRTLILYDQANKAVEQTEAIVRKIMQGKYDERVIQNVVEELVKGKYTHDYPITAEEAAKIGLKVSTNVPVEVYQLMALYRMEVRGRRPGVEYVPVIPSTRGERK
;
A
#
# COMPACT_ATOMS: atom_id res chain seq x y z
N THR A 1 -6.43 13.85 -12.85
CA THR A 1 -7.39 13.59 -11.75
C THR A 1 -7.59 12.10 -11.55
N VAL A 2 -7.80 11.68 -10.30
CA VAL A 2 -8.15 10.31 -9.88
C VAL A 2 -9.35 10.39 -8.93
N ILE A 3 -10.23 9.38 -8.95
CA ILE A 3 -11.42 9.34 -8.10
C ILE A 3 -11.31 8.14 -7.15
N VAL A 4 -11.45 8.40 -5.85
CA VAL A 4 -11.41 7.39 -4.78
C VAL A 4 -12.80 7.31 -4.14
N PRO A 5 -13.67 6.40 -4.58
CA PRO A 5 -15.04 6.31 -4.06
C PRO A 5 -15.11 5.66 -2.67
N HIS A 6 -14.15 4.79 -2.32
CA HIS A 6 -14.15 4.07 -1.03
C HIS A 6 -12.75 3.94 -0.42
N PHE A 7 -11.82 3.24 -1.06
CA PHE A 7 -10.48 2.99 -0.50
C PHE A 7 -9.41 3.01 -1.60
N ALA A 8 -8.25 3.61 -1.31
CA ALA A 8 -7.03 3.41 -2.08
C ALA A 8 -5.87 3.18 -1.10
N MET A 9 -5.27 1.98 -1.11
CA MET A 9 -4.20 1.60 -0.19
C MET A 9 -2.94 1.24 -0.97
N SER A 10 -1.76 1.44 -0.37
CA SER A 10 -0.48 1.03 -0.93
C SER A 10 -0.31 1.53 -2.39
N GLY A 11 -0.24 0.65 -3.38
CA GLY A 11 -0.18 1.01 -4.80
C GLY A 11 -1.32 1.92 -5.28
N GLY A 12 -2.52 1.80 -4.71
CA GLY A 12 -3.64 2.70 -5.01
C GLY A 12 -3.35 4.14 -4.59
N THR A 13 -2.73 4.34 -3.42
CA THR A 13 -2.28 5.66 -2.97
C THR A 13 -1.18 6.20 -3.87
N LEU A 14 -0.23 5.38 -4.33
CA LEU A 14 0.80 5.83 -5.27
C LEU A 14 0.19 6.35 -6.59
N ILE A 15 -0.83 5.66 -7.12
CA ILE A 15 -1.58 6.14 -8.28
C ILE A 15 -2.27 7.47 -7.94
N ALA A 16 -2.85 7.57 -6.74
CA ALA A 16 -3.52 8.80 -6.31
C ALA A 16 -2.56 10.00 -6.23
N LEU A 17 -1.37 9.81 -5.66
CA LEU A 17 -0.32 10.83 -5.54
C LEU A 17 0.24 11.26 -6.91
N ALA A 18 0.16 10.39 -7.92
CA ALA A 18 0.57 10.71 -9.27
C ALA A 18 -0.46 11.56 -10.04
N ALA A 19 -1.68 11.78 -9.53
CA ALA A 19 -2.69 12.60 -10.18
C ALA A 19 -2.55 14.10 -9.84
N ASP A 20 -3.07 14.97 -10.71
CA ASP A 20 -3.11 16.42 -10.46
C ASP A 20 -4.08 16.83 -9.34
N GLU A 21 -5.12 16.02 -9.13
CA GLU A 21 -6.17 16.21 -8.13
C GLU A 21 -6.73 14.83 -7.73
N ILE A 22 -7.04 14.68 -6.45
CA ILE A 22 -7.64 13.48 -5.85
C ILE A 22 -9.07 13.82 -5.44
N VAL A 23 -10.06 13.24 -6.13
CA VAL A 23 -11.47 13.41 -5.77
C VAL A 23 -11.89 12.22 -4.91
N MET A 24 -12.16 12.47 -3.63
CA MET A 24 -12.46 11.44 -2.64
C MET A 24 -13.93 11.52 -2.21
N ASP A 25 -14.58 10.39 -2.00
CA ASP A 25 -15.81 10.39 -1.20
C ASP A 25 -15.50 10.96 0.20
N PRO A 26 -16.43 11.67 0.88
CA PRO A 26 -16.19 12.19 2.23
C PRO A 26 -15.78 11.12 3.27
N HIS A 27 -16.15 9.87 3.04
CA HIS A 27 -15.79 8.71 3.86
C HIS A 27 -14.76 7.80 3.21
N ALA A 28 -14.23 8.17 2.04
CA ALA A 28 -13.12 7.44 1.44
C ALA A 28 -11.81 7.71 2.17
N VAL A 29 -10.90 6.75 2.04
CA VAL A 29 -9.59 6.82 2.70
C VAL A 29 -8.46 6.44 1.75
N LEU A 30 -7.33 7.11 1.93
CA LEU A 30 -6.03 6.69 1.41
C LEU A 30 -5.31 5.83 2.47
N GLY A 31 -4.32 5.05 2.05
CA GLY A 31 -3.44 4.30 2.94
C GLY A 31 -1.98 4.74 2.84
N PRO A 32 -1.16 4.45 3.86
CA PRO A 32 0.29 4.57 3.76
C PRO A 32 0.85 3.79 2.56
N VAL A 33 2.04 4.19 2.13
CA VAL A 33 2.79 3.56 1.04
C VAL A 33 4.14 3.02 1.53
N ASP A 34 4.29 2.87 2.85
CA ASP A 34 5.49 2.30 3.45
C ASP A 34 5.77 0.91 2.88
N PRO A 35 7.03 0.60 2.53
CA PRO A 35 7.37 -0.70 2.00
C PRO A 35 7.22 -1.77 3.08
N GLN A 36 6.67 -2.92 2.70
CA GLN A 36 6.49 -4.06 3.58
C GLN A 36 7.21 -5.30 3.06
N PHE A 37 7.77 -6.08 3.97
CA PHE A 37 8.33 -7.40 3.68
C PHE A 37 7.33 -8.48 4.08
N VAL A 38 7.01 -9.36 3.14
CA VAL A 38 6.14 -10.50 3.39
C VAL A 38 6.99 -11.75 3.57
N GLU A 39 6.87 -12.38 4.73
CA GLU A 39 7.48 -13.67 5.03
C GLU A 39 6.41 -14.66 5.48
N GLY A 40 6.09 -15.60 4.59
CA GLY A 40 4.99 -16.55 4.80
C GLY A 40 3.65 -15.80 4.94
N ASN A 41 3.02 -15.91 6.12
CA ASN A 41 1.75 -15.24 6.42
C ASN A 41 1.93 -13.95 7.25
N GLN A 42 3.16 -13.47 7.44
CA GLN A 42 3.44 -12.26 8.21
C GLN A 42 3.98 -11.17 7.29
N SER A 43 3.54 -9.94 7.54
CA SER A 43 4.05 -8.75 6.86
C SER A 43 4.66 -7.82 7.89
N TYR A 44 5.87 -7.34 7.63
CA TYR A 44 6.59 -6.42 8.51
C TYR A 44 6.91 -5.12 7.77
N PRO A 45 6.64 -3.94 8.36
CA PRO A 45 7.06 -2.67 7.77
C PRO A 45 8.58 -2.57 7.72
N ALA A 46 9.14 -2.18 6.58
CA ALA A 46 10.59 -1.98 6.42
C ALA A 46 11.13 -0.95 7.42
N VAL A 47 10.37 0.13 7.64
CA VAL A 47 10.64 1.16 8.64
C VAL A 47 10.78 0.59 10.06
N SER A 48 10.06 -0.47 10.40
CA SER A 48 10.19 -1.15 11.69
C SER A 48 11.46 -1.97 11.77
N VAL A 49 11.87 -2.62 10.67
CA VAL A 49 13.16 -3.33 10.58
C VAL A 49 14.32 -2.36 10.80
N LEU A 50 14.26 -1.16 10.23
CA LEU A 50 15.28 -0.12 10.43
C LEU A 50 15.39 0.38 11.88
N LYS A 51 14.28 0.36 12.64
CA LYS A 51 14.29 0.74 14.05
C LYS A 51 14.99 -0.28 14.95
N ILE A 52 15.20 -1.53 14.49
CA ILE A 52 15.85 -2.58 15.30
C ILE A 52 17.25 -2.17 15.77
N ALA A 53 18.00 -1.42 14.96
CA ALA A 53 19.32 -0.91 15.31
C ALA A 53 19.33 0.04 16.52
N GLN A 54 18.17 0.61 16.89
CA GLN A 54 18.02 1.44 18.10
C GLN A 54 17.88 0.59 19.37
N TYR A 55 17.42 -0.65 19.23
CA TYR A 55 17.15 -1.56 20.36
C TYR A 55 18.27 -2.58 20.58
N LYS A 56 19.01 -2.94 19.52
CA LYS A 56 20.05 -3.97 19.55
C LYS A 56 21.21 -3.54 18.66
N LYS A 57 22.45 -3.76 19.13
CA LYS A 57 23.66 -3.52 18.32
C LYS A 57 23.72 -4.51 17.15
N LEU A 58 24.23 -4.04 16.00
CA LEU A 58 24.41 -4.83 14.77
C LEU A 58 25.18 -6.13 14.99
N GLU A 59 26.24 -6.11 15.79
CA GLU A 59 27.08 -7.27 16.14
C GLU A 59 26.32 -8.43 16.82
N ASN A 60 25.16 -8.12 17.43
CA ASN A 60 24.34 -9.12 18.11
C ASN A 60 23.18 -9.61 17.22
N MET A 61 23.01 -9.06 16.02
CA MET A 61 21.92 -9.42 15.11
C MET A 61 22.27 -10.69 14.34
N GLU A 62 21.24 -11.46 13.99
CA GLU A 62 21.40 -12.60 13.09
C GLU A 62 21.68 -12.10 11.66
N ASP A 63 22.48 -12.84 10.89
CA ASP A 63 22.82 -12.50 9.50
C ASP A 63 21.58 -12.18 8.65
N ARG A 64 20.50 -12.95 8.86
CA ARG A 64 19.22 -12.72 8.18
C ARG A 64 18.63 -11.35 8.52
N THR A 65 18.71 -10.93 9.78
CA THR A 65 18.23 -9.61 10.21
C THR A 65 19.08 -8.50 9.58
N LEU A 66 20.39 -8.70 9.45
CA LEU A 66 21.28 -7.75 8.79
C LEU A 66 20.95 -7.59 7.29
N ILE A 67 20.66 -8.69 6.60
CA ILE A 67 20.21 -8.66 5.20
C ILE A 67 18.87 -7.91 5.09
N LEU A 68 17.90 -8.24 5.95
CA LEU A 68 16.61 -7.56 5.96
C LEU A 68 16.75 -6.07 6.27
N TYR A 69 17.67 -5.69 7.16
CA TYR A 69 17.96 -4.29 7.49
C TYR A 69 18.49 -3.53 6.27
N ASP A 70 19.45 -4.09 5.53
CA ASP A 70 19.96 -3.51 4.29
C ASP A 70 18.84 -3.38 3.23
N GLN A 71 18.03 -4.42 3.05
CA GLN A 71 16.89 -4.38 2.13
C GLN A 71 15.86 -3.33 2.55
N ALA A 72 15.59 -3.22 3.86
CA ALA A 72 14.68 -2.22 4.41
C ALA A 72 15.13 -0.80 4.08
N ASN A 73 16.43 -0.53 4.23
CA ASN A 73 16.99 0.79 3.95
C ASN A 73 16.77 1.15 2.47
N LYS A 74 17.14 0.22 1.57
CA LYS A 74 16.95 0.39 0.12
C LYS A 74 15.48 0.58 -0.24
N ALA A 75 14.58 -0.21 0.33
CA ALA A 75 13.16 -0.13 0.01
C ALA A 75 12.55 1.22 0.42
N VAL A 76 12.90 1.71 1.62
CA VAL A 76 12.43 3.02 2.10
C VAL A 76 12.96 4.16 1.22
N GLU A 77 14.27 4.16 0.93
CA GLU A 77 14.89 5.17 0.07
C GLU A 77 14.29 5.17 -1.35
N GLN A 78 14.07 3.99 -1.93
CA GLN A 78 13.46 3.84 -3.25
C GLN A 78 12.01 4.32 -3.26
N THR A 79 11.23 3.99 -2.23
CA THR A 79 9.83 4.42 -2.12
C THR A 79 9.73 5.93 -1.99
N GLU A 80 10.58 6.53 -1.14
CA GLU A 80 10.68 7.98 -1.01
C GLU A 80 11.03 8.63 -2.36
N ALA A 81 12.03 8.11 -3.07
CA ALA A 81 12.44 8.62 -4.38
C ALA A 81 11.30 8.53 -5.41
N ILE A 82 10.54 7.44 -5.41
CA ILE A 82 9.37 7.27 -6.30
C ILE A 82 8.29 8.30 -5.95
N VAL A 83 7.92 8.45 -4.67
CA VAL A 83 6.90 9.41 -4.22
C VAL A 83 7.29 10.84 -4.61
N ARG A 84 8.54 11.24 -4.36
CA ARG A 84 9.06 12.54 -4.78
C ARG A 84 8.93 12.74 -6.29
N LYS A 85 9.34 11.73 -7.07
CA LYS A 85 9.32 11.79 -8.54
C LYS A 85 7.89 11.91 -9.11
N ILE A 86 6.92 11.19 -8.58
CA ILE A 86 5.53 11.22 -9.12
C ILE A 86 4.79 12.51 -8.76
N MET A 87 5.14 13.12 -7.63
CA MET A 87 4.58 14.39 -7.15
C MET A 87 5.30 15.62 -7.74
N GLN A 88 6.52 15.44 -8.25
CA GLN A 88 7.32 16.51 -8.83
C GLN A 88 6.55 17.27 -9.92
N GLY A 89 6.61 18.60 -9.87
CA GLY A 89 5.93 19.49 -10.82
C GLY A 89 4.44 19.71 -10.51
N LYS A 90 3.83 18.91 -9.64
CA LYS A 90 2.42 19.08 -9.20
C LYS A 90 2.30 19.73 -7.82
N TYR A 91 3.27 19.44 -6.96
CA TYR A 91 3.35 19.92 -5.59
C TYR A 91 4.70 20.61 -5.35
N ASP A 92 4.72 21.52 -4.37
CA ASP A 92 5.98 22.11 -3.91
C ASP A 92 6.77 21.13 -3.03
N GLU A 93 8.04 21.42 -2.83
CA GLU A 93 8.93 20.54 -2.05
C GLU A 93 8.48 20.36 -0.60
N ARG A 94 7.79 21.35 -0.03
CA ARG A 94 7.29 21.29 1.35
C ARG A 94 6.16 20.27 1.48
N VAL A 95 5.20 20.28 0.56
CA VAL A 95 4.11 19.29 0.52
C VAL A 95 4.66 17.90 0.23
N ILE A 96 5.60 17.79 -0.71
CA ILE A 96 6.26 16.51 -1.00
C ILE A 96 6.94 15.96 0.26
N GLN A 97 7.66 16.80 1.00
CA GLN A 97 8.29 16.40 2.26
C GLN A 97 7.25 15.93 3.30
N ASN A 98 6.15 16.66 3.48
CA ASN A 98 5.09 16.26 4.40
C ASN A 98 4.52 14.89 4.02
N VAL A 99 4.24 14.65 2.74
CA VAL A 99 3.70 13.38 2.27
C VAL A 99 4.69 12.23 2.50
N VAL A 100 5.98 12.45 2.30
CA VAL A 100 7.02 11.44 2.59
C VAL A 100 7.04 11.10 4.10
N GLU A 101 7.04 12.10 4.97
CA GLU A 101 7.04 11.89 6.42
C GLU A 101 5.78 11.15 6.90
N GLU A 102 4.62 11.52 6.37
CA GLU A 102 3.32 10.99 6.77
C GLU A 102 3.08 9.58 6.21
N LEU A 103 3.38 9.36 4.92
CA LEU A 103 2.92 8.17 4.18
C LEU A 103 4.02 7.13 3.94
N VAL A 104 5.30 7.50 4.01
CA VAL A 104 6.43 6.59 3.70
C VAL A 104 7.19 6.19 4.96
N LYS A 105 7.49 7.15 5.85
CA LYS A 105 8.43 6.94 6.98
C LYS A 105 7.86 6.21 8.19
N GLY A 106 6.72 5.53 8.04
CA GLY A 106 6.18 4.66 9.09
C GLY A 106 5.65 5.41 10.30
N LYS A 107 5.05 6.60 10.09
CA LYS A 107 4.32 7.31 11.11
C LYS A 107 3.07 6.54 11.56
N TYR A 108 2.45 5.84 10.61
CA TYR A 108 1.23 5.06 10.80
C TYR A 108 1.47 3.56 10.60
N THR A 109 0.55 2.74 11.11
CA THR A 109 0.42 1.34 10.67
C THR A 109 -0.13 1.32 9.24
N HIS A 110 0.18 0.26 8.49
CA HIS A 110 -0.15 0.20 7.05
C HIS A 110 -1.65 0.19 6.74
N ASP A 111 -2.49 -0.13 7.72
CA ASP A 111 -3.94 -0.12 7.65
C ASP A 111 -4.58 1.19 8.13
N TYR A 112 -3.78 2.19 8.51
CA TYR A 112 -4.30 3.47 8.99
C TYR A 112 -5.09 4.20 7.89
N PRO A 113 -6.37 4.54 8.15
CA PRO A 113 -7.20 5.23 7.18
C PRO A 113 -6.90 6.72 7.15
N ILE A 114 -6.30 7.22 6.07
CA ILE A 114 -6.07 8.65 5.87
C ILE A 114 -7.29 9.24 5.18
N THR A 115 -8.07 10.00 5.94
CA THR A 115 -9.30 10.64 5.46
C THR A 115 -9.01 11.76 4.45
N ALA A 116 -10.03 12.17 3.69
CA ALA A 116 -9.94 13.32 2.79
C ALA A 116 -9.49 14.61 3.52
N GLU A 117 -9.91 14.79 4.78
CA GLU A 117 -9.50 15.92 5.62
C GLU A 117 -8.01 15.86 5.98
N GLU A 118 -7.51 14.69 6.40
CA GLU A 118 -6.08 14.50 6.70
C GLU A 118 -5.21 14.65 5.46
N ALA A 119 -5.64 14.09 4.33
CA ALA A 119 -4.97 14.25 3.04
C ALA A 119 -4.88 15.73 2.62
N ALA A 120 -5.95 16.51 2.82
CA ALA A 120 -5.91 17.96 2.60
C ALA A 120 -4.97 18.68 3.57
N LYS A 121 -4.95 18.31 4.87
CA LYS A 121 -4.08 18.91 5.89
C LYS A 121 -2.59 18.73 5.58
N ILE A 122 -2.19 17.62 4.97
CA ILE A 122 -0.79 17.37 4.57
C ILE A 122 -0.41 18.08 3.26
N GLY A 123 -1.38 18.70 2.58
CA GLY A 123 -1.17 19.56 1.40
C GLY A 123 -1.58 18.94 0.07
N LEU A 124 -2.22 17.76 0.07
CA LEU A 124 -2.73 17.15 -1.16
C LEU A 124 -3.91 17.95 -1.73
N LYS A 125 -4.01 18.03 -3.06
CA LYS A 125 -5.13 18.66 -3.76
C LYS A 125 -6.31 17.70 -3.75
N VAL A 126 -7.10 17.78 -2.67
CA VAL A 126 -8.26 16.92 -2.44
C VAL A 126 -9.55 17.68 -2.69
N SER A 127 -10.49 17.05 -3.37
CA SER A 127 -11.87 17.50 -3.57
C SER A 127 -12.83 16.41 -3.12
N THR A 128 -13.96 16.77 -2.52
CA THR A 128 -14.99 15.80 -2.11
C THR A 128 -16.19 15.71 -3.05
N ASN A 129 -16.05 16.31 -4.24
CA ASN A 129 -17.13 16.39 -5.24
C ASN A 129 -17.12 15.18 -6.18
N VAL A 130 -17.33 13.98 -5.64
CA VAL A 130 -17.43 12.76 -6.45
C VAL A 130 -18.69 12.81 -7.32
N PRO A 131 -18.59 12.62 -8.65
CA PRO A 131 -19.75 12.59 -9.55
C PRO A 131 -20.73 11.46 -9.20
N VAL A 132 -22.03 11.72 -9.33
CA VAL A 132 -23.08 10.75 -8.96
C VAL A 132 -23.00 9.46 -9.78
N GLU A 133 -22.53 9.56 -11.02
CA GLU A 133 -22.33 8.46 -11.97
C GLU A 133 -21.30 7.45 -11.44
N VAL A 134 -20.32 7.89 -10.65
CA VAL A 134 -19.34 6.99 -10.01
C VAL A 134 -20.05 6.11 -8.97
N TYR A 135 -20.93 6.69 -8.15
CA TYR A 135 -21.72 5.92 -7.19
C TYR A 135 -22.69 4.96 -7.89
N GLN A 136 -23.33 5.41 -8.98
CA GLN A 136 -24.19 4.55 -9.79
C GLN A 136 -23.42 3.37 -10.37
N LEU A 137 -22.21 3.60 -10.89
CA LEU A 137 -21.33 2.54 -11.36
C LEU A 137 -20.95 1.58 -10.23
N MET A 138 -20.50 2.08 -9.08
CA MET A 138 -20.15 1.24 -7.94
C MET A 138 -21.34 0.42 -7.42
N ALA A 139 -22.55 0.95 -7.50
CA ALA A 139 -23.76 0.23 -7.12
C ALA A 139 -24.04 -1.01 -8.01
N LEU A 140 -23.56 -1.01 -9.27
CA LEU A 140 -23.63 -2.18 -10.17
C LEU A 140 -22.60 -3.26 -9.79
N TYR A 141 -21.48 -2.85 -9.19
CA TYR A 141 -20.37 -3.71 -8.80
C TYR A 141 -20.21 -3.77 -7.27
N ARG A 142 -21.30 -4.12 -6.56
CA ARG A 142 -21.21 -4.37 -5.12
C ARG A 142 -20.12 -5.41 -4.88
N MET A 143 -19.06 -5.03 -4.17
CA MET A 143 -18.05 -5.97 -3.72
C MET A 143 -18.78 -7.10 -3.00
N GLU A 144 -18.83 -8.29 -3.61
CA GLU A 144 -19.21 -9.47 -2.87
C GLU A 144 -18.24 -9.54 -1.70
N VAL A 145 -18.75 -9.38 -0.48
CA VAL A 145 -18.03 -9.77 0.72
C VAL A 145 -17.84 -11.27 0.57
N ARG A 146 -16.75 -11.67 -0.10
CA ARG A 146 -16.31 -13.06 -0.16
C ARG A 146 -15.87 -13.42 1.26
N GLY A 147 -16.84 -13.66 2.15
CA GLY A 147 -16.71 -14.80 3.03
C GLY A 147 -16.40 -15.97 2.10
N ARG A 148 -15.20 -16.53 2.24
CA ARG A 148 -14.69 -17.69 1.49
C ARG A 148 -15.86 -18.62 1.18
N ARG A 149 -16.42 -18.55 -0.03
CA ARG A 149 -17.26 -19.65 -0.52
C ARG A 149 -16.29 -20.82 -0.60
N PRO A 150 -16.55 -21.98 0.03
CA PRO A 150 -15.79 -23.18 -0.26
C PRO A 150 -16.08 -23.51 -1.73
N GLY A 151 -15.23 -22.99 -2.62
CA GLY A 151 -15.23 -23.41 -4.01
C GLY A 151 -14.77 -24.86 -4.00
N VAL A 152 -15.63 -25.76 -4.45
CA VAL A 152 -15.18 -27.09 -4.85
C VAL A 152 -14.41 -26.86 -6.15
N GLU A 153 -13.13 -26.55 -6.03
CA GLU A 153 -12.25 -26.50 -7.18
C GLU A 153 -11.99 -27.94 -7.60
N TYR A 154 -12.72 -28.40 -8.62
CA TYR A 154 -12.47 -29.70 -9.23
C TYR A 154 -11.13 -29.61 -9.97
N VAL A 155 -10.07 -30.11 -9.34
CA VAL A 155 -8.79 -30.36 -10.00
C VAL A 155 -8.91 -31.70 -10.73
N PRO A 156 -8.90 -31.75 -12.08
CA PRO A 156 -8.96 -33.01 -12.80
C PRO A 156 -7.74 -33.85 -12.45
N VAL A 157 -7.95 -35.00 -11.80
CA VAL A 157 -6.87 -35.95 -11.56
C VAL A 157 -6.57 -36.62 -12.90
N ILE A 158 -5.41 -36.35 -13.47
CA ILE A 158 -4.92 -37.07 -14.64
C ILE A 158 -4.78 -38.54 -14.22
N PRO A 159 -5.45 -39.50 -14.88
CA PRO A 159 -5.32 -40.91 -14.53
C PRO A 159 -3.85 -41.30 -14.61
N SER A 160 -3.27 -41.76 -13.50
CA SER A 160 -1.92 -42.31 -13.53
C SER A 160 -1.92 -43.47 -14.52
N THR A 161 -1.15 -43.37 -15.60
CA THR A 161 -0.85 -44.51 -16.46
C THR A 161 -0.23 -45.57 -15.58
N ARG A 162 -1.05 -46.58 -15.25
CA ARG A 162 -0.64 -47.73 -14.45
C ARG A 162 0.47 -48.40 -15.26
N GLY A 163 1.71 -48.23 -14.81
CA GLY A 163 2.86 -48.89 -15.40
C GLY A 163 2.58 -50.37 -15.54
N GLU A 164 2.74 -50.86 -16.77
CA GLU A 164 2.71 -52.28 -17.10
C GLU A 164 3.69 -53.00 -16.19
N ARG A 165 3.17 -53.92 -15.36
CA ARG A 165 4.00 -54.94 -14.73
C ARG A 165 4.26 -56.00 -15.79
N LYS A 166 5.51 -56.19 -16.18
CA LYS A 166 6.05 -57.47 -16.64
C LYS A 166 6.87 -58.07 -15.51
#